data_AF-A0A381XES5-F1
#
_entry.id   AF-A0A381XES5-F1
#
_cell.length_a   1.000
_cell.length_b   1.000
_cell.length_c   1.000
_cell.angle_alpha   90.00
_cell.angle_beta   90.00
_cell.angle_gamma   90.00
#
_symmetry.space_group_name_H-M   'P 1'
#
loop_
_entity.id
_entity.type
_entity.pdbx_description
1 polymer ?
#
loop_
_entity_poly.entity_id
_entity_poly.type
_entity_poly.pdbx_seq_one_letter_code
_entity_poly.pdbx_strand_id
1 'polypeptide(L)'
;MNLASAFLKQVLELQDFESWASVRKQYLPSEYHRLFTEIDKHCEKFHKLPTFEDLKYELRDSSTRELLFAVSSVDVDADAYMLLQYLKNEYTQREILNSLEDYVDNSMSFE
;
A
#
# COMPACT_ATOMS: atom_id res chain seq x y z
N MET A 1 13.70 -3.97 -2.87
CA MET A 1 12.35 -3.86 -3.44
C MET A 1 11.37 -3.91 -2.27
N ASN A 2 10.55 -2.89 -2.08
CA ASN A 2 9.49 -2.90 -1.05
C ASN A 2 8.21 -3.45 -1.70
N LEU A 3 7.57 -4.45 -1.08
CA LEU A 3 6.36 -5.08 -1.59
C LEU A 3 5.24 -4.05 -1.87
N ALA A 4 5.10 -3.04 -1.01
CA ALA A 4 4.14 -1.96 -1.19
C ALA A 4 4.43 -1.13 -2.44
N SER A 5 5.71 -0.80 -2.71
CA SER A 5 6.09 -0.08 -3.92
C SER A 5 5.81 -0.88 -5.18
N ALA A 6 6.08 -2.19 -5.17
CA ALA A 6 5.81 -3.06 -6.30
C ALA A 6 4.29 -3.14 -6.58
N PHE A 7 3.49 -3.33 -5.53
CA PHE A 7 2.03 -3.35 -5.62
C PHE A 7 1.47 -2.05 -6.21
N LEU A 8 1.86 -0.90 -5.64
CA LEU A 8 1.38 0.40 -6.09
C LEU A 8 1.77 0.68 -7.54
N LYS A 9 2.97 0.27 -7.95
CA LYS A 9 3.39 0.36 -9.35
C LYS A 9 2.47 -0.44 -10.26
N GLN A 10 2.29 -1.73 -9.98
CA GLN A 10 1.50 -2.62 -10.83
C GLN A 10 0.03 -2.21 -10.92
N VAL A 11 -0.56 -1.77 -9.80
CA VAL A 11 -1.93 -1.23 -9.82
C VAL A 11 -2.05 -0.02 -10.76
N LEU A 12 -1.12 0.92 -10.67
CA LEU A 12 -1.17 2.15 -11.47
C LEU A 12 -0.80 1.91 -12.94
N GLU A 13 0.17 1.04 -13.25
CA GLU A 13 0.56 0.75 -14.63
C GLU A 13 -0.48 -0.10 -15.36
N LEU A 14 -0.99 -1.15 -14.71
CA LEU A 14 -1.97 -2.05 -15.32
C LEU A 14 -3.42 -1.55 -15.19
N GLN A 15 -3.63 -0.45 -14.46
CA GLN A 15 -4.95 0.09 -14.15
C GLN A 15 -5.85 -0.97 -13.47
N ASP A 16 -5.25 -1.78 -12.59
CA ASP A 16 -5.95 -2.86 -11.90
C ASP A 16 -6.82 -2.33 -10.76
N PHE A 17 -8.03 -1.94 -11.11
CA PHE A 17 -9.03 -1.41 -10.17
C PHE A 17 -9.54 -2.48 -9.20
N GLU A 18 -9.54 -3.76 -9.59
CA GLU A 18 -10.03 -4.85 -8.74
C GLU A 18 -9.10 -5.06 -7.54
N SER A 19 -7.80 -5.11 -7.80
CA SER A 19 -6.78 -5.16 -6.74
C SER A 19 -6.79 -3.89 -5.90
N TRP A 20 -7.00 -2.72 -6.50
CA TRP A 20 -7.12 -1.46 -5.75
C TRP A 20 -8.31 -1.45 -4.80
N ALA A 21 -9.50 -1.81 -5.28
CA ALA A 21 -10.72 -1.85 -4.46
C ALA A 21 -10.61 -2.81 -3.27
N SER A 22 -9.74 -3.81 -3.39
CA SER A 22 -9.49 -4.83 -2.37
C SER A 22 -8.38 -4.48 -1.37
N VAL A 23 -7.58 -3.43 -1.63
CA VAL A 23 -6.52 -3.01 -0.72
C VAL A 23 -7.06 -2.14 0.41
N ARG A 24 -6.45 -2.25 1.59
CA ARG A 24 -6.72 -1.37 2.74
C ARG A 24 -5.45 -0.63 3.09
N LYS A 25 -5.60 0.64 3.50
CA LYS A 25 -4.50 1.51 3.94
C LYS A 25 -3.54 0.84 4.94
N GLN A 26 -4.09 0.07 5.88
CA GLN A 26 -3.33 -0.63 6.94
C GLN A 26 -2.39 -1.73 6.42
N TYR A 27 -2.63 -2.25 5.22
CA TYR A 27 -1.74 -3.23 4.58
C TYR A 27 -0.45 -2.59 4.08
N LEU A 28 -0.45 -1.26 3.90
CA LEU A 28 0.71 -0.51 3.42
C LEU A 28 1.49 0.09 4.61
N PRO A 29 2.83 0.18 4.51
CA PRO A 29 3.64 0.95 5.44
C PRO A 29 3.19 2.42 5.51
N SER A 30 3.40 3.06 6.66
CA SER A 30 2.91 4.42 6.93
C SER A 30 3.44 5.47 5.95
N GLU A 31 4.63 5.28 5.39
CA GLU A 31 5.21 6.15 4.35
C GLU A 31 4.32 6.25 3.09
N TYR A 32 3.57 5.20 2.74
CA TYR A 32 2.68 5.17 1.57
C TYR A 32 1.26 5.66 1.86
N HIS A 33 0.91 5.91 3.13
CA HIS A 33 -0.46 6.25 3.53
C HIS A 33 -0.99 7.52 2.87
N ARG A 34 -0.12 8.50 2.67
CA ARG A 34 -0.47 9.75 1.99
C ARG A 34 -0.73 9.51 0.51
N LEU A 35 0.16 8.77 -0.17
CA LEU A 35 -0.02 8.38 -1.56
C LEU A 35 -1.32 7.58 -1.76
N PHE A 36 -1.61 6.63 -0.86
CA PHE A 36 -2.85 5.87 -0.86
C PHE A 36 -4.08 6.80 -0.84
N THR A 37 -4.11 7.76 0.08
CA THR A 37 -5.23 8.69 0.22
C THR A 37 -5.41 9.58 -1.01
N GLU A 38 -4.34 9.99 -1.69
CA GLU A 38 -4.47 10.80 -2.90
C GLU A 38 -4.97 9.96 -4.10
N ILE A 39 -4.51 8.72 -4.24
CA ILE A 39 -5.04 7.78 -5.25
C ILE A 39 -6.52 7.51 -5.02
N ASP A 40 -6.91 7.27 -3.76
CA ASP A 40 -8.30 6.97 -3.39
C ASP A 40 -9.23 8.16 -3.69
N LYS A 41 -8.81 9.39 -3.33
CA LYS A 41 -9.54 10.62 -3.71
C LYS A 41 -9.69 10.79 -5.21
N HIS A 42 -8.65 10.46 -5.99
CA HIS A 42 -8.73 10.49 -7.45
C HIS A 42 -9.77 9.49 -7.96
N CYS A 43 -9.77 8.27 -7.41
CA CYS A 43 -10.72 7.22 -7.76
C CYS A 43 -12.16 7.63 -7.43
N GLU A 44 -12.40 8.23 -6.27
CA GLU A 44 -13.72 8.75 -5.89
C GLU A 44 -14.20 9.85 -6.86
N LYS A 45 -13.30 10.74 -7.28
CA LYS A 45 -13.65 11.90 -8.12
C LYS A 45 -13.85 11.55 -9.60
N PHE A 46 -13.02 10.65 -10.12
CA PHE A 46 -12.96 10.37 -11.55
C PHE A 46 -13.42 8.95 -11.92
N HIS A 47 -13.75 8.12 -10.93
CA HIS A 47 -14.16 6.72 -11.11
C HIS A 47 -13.16 5.89 -11.93
N LYS A 48 -11.87 6.24 -11.82
CA LYS A 48 -10.75 5.58 -12.49
C LYS A 48 -9.50 5.68 -11.63
N LEU A 49 -8.54 4.79 -11.85
CA LEU A 49 -7.22 4.94 -11.27
C LEU A 49 -6.49 6.12 -11.94
N PRO A 50 -5.71 6.91 -11.18
CA PRO A 50 -4.86 7.93 -11.75
C PRO A 50 -3.69 7.29 -12.52
N THR A 51 -3.14 8.05 -13.47
CA THR A 51 -1.82 7.75 -14.02
C THR A 51 -0.73 8.35 -13.13
N PHE A 52 0.54 7.92 -13.34
CA PHE A 52 1.68 8.57 -12.69
C PHE A 52 1.78 10.07 -13.03
N GLU A 53 1.35 10.48 -14.22
CA GLU A 53 1.34 11.90 -14.57
C GLU A 53 0.26 12.67 -13.79
N ASP A 54 -0.96 12.13 -13.69
CA ASP A 54 -2.03 12.73 -12.89
C ASP A 54 -1.55 12.96 -11.45
N LEU A 55 -0.95 11.94 -10.83
CA LEU A 55 -0.42 12.02 -9.47
C LEU A 55 0.70 13.05 -9.31
N LYS A 56 1.56 13.27 -10.32
CA LYS A 56 2.59 14.33 -10.26
C LYS A 56 1.97 15.73 -10.15
N TYR A 57 0.84 15.96 -10.80
CA TYR A 57 0.11 17.24 -10.72
C TYR A 57 -0.70 17.37 -9.43
N GLU A 58 -1.28 16.28 -8.94
CA GLU A 58 -2.11 16.27 -7.73
C GLU A 58 -1.30 16.39 -6.43
N LEU A 59 -0.17 15.70 -6.36
CA LEU A 59 0.72 15.75 -5.20
C LEU A 59 1.40 17.10 -5.10
N ARG A 60 1.38 17.72 -3.92
CA ARG A 60 1.98 19.05 -3.67
C ARG A 60 3.27 18.99 -2.86
N ASP A 61 3.40 18.02 -1.97
CA ASP A 61 4.58 17.88 -1.12
C ASP A 61 5.69 17.10 -1.81
N SER A 62 6.95 17.52 -1.57
CA SER A 62 8.13 16.91 -2.19
C SER A 62 8.32 15.46 -1.77
N SER A 63 8.08 15.13 -0.50
CA SER A 63 8.25 13.77 0.04
C SER A 63 7.40 12.73 -0.68
N THR A 64 6.11 13.00 -0.90
CA THR A 64 5.23 12.04 -1.58
C THR A 64 5.53 11.96 -3.08
N ARG A 65 6.00 13.05 -3.69
CA ARG A 65 6.48 13.05 -5.08
C ARG A 65 7.74 12.21 -5.26
N GLU A 66 8.69 12.31 -4.34
CA GLU A 66 9.90 11.48 -4.33
C GLU A 66 9.53 10.00 -4.15
N LEU A 67 8.59 9.71 -3.25
CA LEU A 67 8.07 8.35 -3.06
C LEU A 67 7.39 7.83 -4.33
N LEU A 68 6.56 8.65 -5.01
CA LEU A 68 5.93 8.30 -6.28
C LEU A 68 6.98 7.99 -7.36
N PHE A 69 8.05 8.78 -7.43
CA PHE A 69 9.15 8.56 -8.38
C PHE A 69 9.90 7.25 -8.09
N ALA A 70 10.16 6.97 -6.81
CA ALA A 70 10.74 5.70 -6.40
C ALA A 70 9.84 4.52 -6.81
N VAL A 71 8.52 4.62 -6.59
CA VAL A 71 7.53 3.62 -7.01
C VAL A 71 7.55 3.39 -8.51
N SER A 72 7.54 4.44 -9.34
CA SER A 72 7.56 4.28 -10.81
C SER A 72 8.82 3.59 -11.33
N SER A 73 9.94 3.72 -10.59
CA SER A 73 11.24 3.21 -11.00
C SER A 73 11.51 1.75 -10.60
N VAL A 74 10.62 1.12 -9.83
CA VAL A 74 10.80 -0.27 -9.40
C VAL A 74 10.57 -1.22 -10.57
N ASP A 75 11.48 -2.17 -10.81
CA ASP A 75 11.22 -3.25 -11.76
C ASP A 75 10.40 -4.36 -11.09
N VAL A 76 9.30 -4.79 -11.72
CA VAL A 76 8.32 -5.70 -11.11
C VAL A 76 7.83 -6.72 -12.14
N ASP A 77 8.14 -7.99 -11.88
CA ASP A 77 7.70 -9.15 -12.67
C ASP A 77 6.67 -9.98 -11.89
N ALA A 78 5.58 -9.33 -11.49
CA ALA A 78 4.51 -9.89 -10.67
C ALA A 78 3.23 -9.09 -10.91
N ASP A 79 2.07 -9.75 -10.93
CA ASP A 79 0.79 -9.07 -11.04
C ASP A 79 0.34 -8.43 -9.71
N ALA A 80 -0.51 -7.40 -9.81
CA ALA A 80 -0.96 -6.63 -8.65
C ALA A 80 -1.76 -7.48 -7.64
N TYR A 81 -2.53 -8.46 -8.13
CA TYR A 81 -3.32 -9.35 -7.29
C TYR A 81 -2.42 -10.20 -6.39
N MET A 82 -1.37 -10.81 -6.96
CA MET A 82 -0.40 -11.61 -6.21
C MET A 82 0.31 -10.76 -5.15
N LEU A 83 0.76 -9.56 -5.53
CA LEU A 83 1.40 -8.62 -4.60
C LEU A 83 0.45 -8.21 -3.46
N LEU A 84 -0.84 -8.03 -3.74
CA LEU A 84 -1.85 -7.78 -2.71
C LEU A 84 -1.99 -8.95 -1.73
N GLN A 85 -1.94 -10.20 -2.20
CA GLN A 85 -2.00 -11.35 -1.29
C GLN A 85 -0.80 -11.37 -0.35
N TYR A 86 0.40 -11.05 -0.86
CA TYR A 86 1.58 -10.94 -0.01
C TYR A 86 1.44 -9.81 1.04
N LEU A 87 0.89 -8.66 0.66
CA LEU A 87 0.67 -7.54 1.61
C LEU A 87 -0.32 -7.95 2.72
N LYS A 88 -1.41 -8.64 2.35
CA LYS A 88 -2.39 -9.17 3.31
C LYS A 88 -1.75 -10.19 4.25
N ASN A 89 -0.90 -11.07 3.72
CA ASN A 89 -0.19 -12.08 4.51
C ASN A 89 0.78 -11.41 5.50
N GLU A 90 1.56 -10.43 5.06
CA GLU A 90 2.50 -9.69 5.91
C GLU A 90 1.76 -8.95 7.03
N TYR A 91 0.68 -8.24 6.69
CA TYR A 91 -0.19 -7.60 7.69
C TYR A 91 -0.72 -8.61 8.71
N THR A 92 -1.27 -9.74 8.24
CA THR A 92 -1.85 -10.78 9.09
C THR A 92 -0.81 -11.37 10.04
N GLN A 93 0.40 -11.65 9.54
CA GLN A 93 1.50 -12.15 10.37
C GLN A 93 1.88 -11.17 11.47
N ARG A 94 1.96 -9.87 11.15
CA ARG A 94 2.24 -8.83 12.15
C ARG A 94 1.15 -8.78 13.23
N GLU A 95 -0.12 -8.79 12.86
CA GLU A 95 -1.22 -8.77 13.83
C GLU A 95 -1.23 -10.02 14.72
N ILE A 96 -0.88 -11.19 14.16
CA ILE A 96 -0.73 -12.42 14.95
C ILE A 96 0.41 -12.30 15.96
N LEU A 97 1.56 -11.77 15.55
CA LEU A 97 2.70 -11.57 16.44
C LEU A 97 2.37 -10.58 17.57
N ASN A 98 1.72 -9.46 17.25
CA ASN A 98 1.26 -8.49 18.26
C ASN A 98 0.28 -9.16 19.24
N SER A 99 -0.67 -9.95 18.74
CA SER A 99 -1.62 -10.68 19.58
C SER A 99 -0.93 -11.70 20.50
N LEU A 100 0.15 -12.31 20.03
CA LEU A 100 0.95 -13.24 20.83
C LEU A 100 1.75 -12.51 21.91
N GLU A 101 2.33 -11.37 21.59
CA GLU A 101 3.03 -10.50 22.54
C GLU A 101 2.06 -10.03 23.64
N ASP A 102 0.89 -9.51 23.26
CA ASP A 102 -0.17 -9.13 24.18
C ASP A 102 -0.58 -10.31 25.09
N TYR A 103 -0.71 -11.51 24.54
CA TYR A 103 -1.05 -12.69 25.33
C TYR A 103 0.03 -13.03 26.36
N VAL A 104 1.31 -13.02 25.94
CA VAL A 104 2.46 -13.31 26.82
C VAL A 104 2.54 -12.30 27.94
N ASP A 105 2.47 -11.00 27.62
CA ASP A 105 2.54 -9.92 28.61
C ASP A 105 1.40 -9.99 29.63
N ASN A 106 0.17 -10.24 29.16
CA ASN A 106 -0.98 -10.38 30.06
C ASN A 106 -0.87 -11.65 30.92
N SER A 107 -0.34 -12.76 30.39
CA SER A 107 -0.19 -14.00 31.16
C SER A 107 0.86 -13.89 32.28
N MET A 108 1.94 -13.14 32.08
CA MET A 108 2.95 -12.87 33.12
C MET A 108 2.45 -11.89 34.20
N SER A 109 1.48 -11.02 33.89
CA SER A 109 0.90 -10.09 34.86
C SER A 109 0.01 -10.76 35.94
N PHE A 110 -0.22 -12.07 35.86
CA PHE A 110 -1.00 -12.84 36.84
C PHE A 110 -0.14 -13.64 37.85
N GLU A 111 1.19 -13.53 37.82
CA GLU A 111 2.12 -14.00 38.88
C GLU A 111 2.58 -12.84 39.78
#